data_AF-A0A060YWJ5-F1
#
_entry.id   AF-A0A060YWJ5-F1
#
_cell.length_a   1.000
_cell.length_b   1.000
_cell.length_c   1.000
_cell.angle_alpha   90.00
_cell.angle_beta   90.00
_cell.angle_gamma   90.00
#
_symmetry.space_group_name_H-M   'P 1'
#
loop_
_entity.id
_entity.type
_entity.pdbx_description
1 polymer ?
#
loop_
_entity_poly.entity_id
_entity_poly.type
_entity_poly.pdbx_seq_one_letter_code
_entity_poly.pdbx_strand_id
1 'polypeptide(L)'
;MVVIPAVIQAGSETKLCASLLQPKETLVMTISLIGDEQSKILLQESSDQEFHRCFQFQAPQVESAKVQNFKVEVRGEMFLSTEERKVMIKPYSPMTFIQTDKPIYNPGQTVKFRVITLDTNFSPVNQPVSVENVQY
;
A
#
# COMPACT_ATOMS: atom_id res chain seq x y z
N MET A 1 5.79 13.84 -14.26
CA MET A 1 6.28 13.17 -13.02
C MET A 1 5.12 12.45 -12.36
N VAL A 2 5.32 11.24 -11.87
CA VAL A 2 4.32 10.50 -11.09
C VAL A 2 4.98 10.02 -9.80
N VAL A 3 4.26 10.16 -8.68
CA VAL A 3 4.70 9.75 -7.34
C VAL A 3 3.70 8.77 -6.76
N ILE A 4 4.20 7.64 -6.26
CA ILE A 4 3.44 6.57 -5.62
C ILE A 4 4.24 5.96 -4.46
N PRO A 5 3.61 5.46 -3.38
CA PRO A 5 4.32 4.73 -2.34
C PRO A 5 5.01 3.47 -2.88
N ALA A 6 6.23 3.21 -2.41
CA ALA A 6 6.98 2.00 -2.75
C ALA A 6 6.38 0.73 -2.12
N VAL A 7 5.64 0.88 -1.02
CA VAL A 7 4.95 -0.20 -0.31
C VAL A 7 3.51 0.20 -0.09
N ILE A 8 2.58 -0.66 -0.51
CA ILE A 8 1.14 -0.45 -0.48
C ILE A 8 0.49 -1.60 0.29
N GLN A 9 -0.47 -1.27 1.14
CA GLN A 9 -1.27 -2.28 1.83
C GLN A 9 -2.38 -2.78 0.91
N ALA A 10 -2.53 -4.10 0.81
CA ALA A 10 -3.57 -4.75 0.03
C ALA A 10 -4.96 -4.27 0.46
N GLY A 11 -5.84 -3.99 -0.50
CA GLY A 11 -7.20 -3.52 -0.23
C GLY A 11 -7.31 -2.13 0.39
N SER A 12 -6.21 -1.40 0.57
CA SER A 12 -6.24 -0.03 1.09
C SER A 12 -6.55 0.98 -0.02
N GLU A 13 -7.18 2.07 0.37
CA GLU A 13 -7.29 3.25 -0.48
C GLU A 13 -5.94 3.97 -0.51
N THR A 14 -5.30 3.95 -1.66
CA THR A 14 -3.96 4.51 -1.86
C THR A 14 -4.01 5.72 -2.75
N LYS A 15 -3.15 6.71 -2.47
CA LYS A 15 -3.04 7.94 -3.25
C LYS A 15 -1.80 7.89 -4.14
N LEU A 16 -1.97 8.27 -5.40
CA LEU A 16 -0.87 8.59 -6.32
C LEU A 16 -1.02 10.05 -6.76
N CYS A 17 0.09 10.72 -7.06
CA CYS A 17 0.08 12.09 -7.55
C CYS A 17 0.80 12.18 -8.88
N ALA A 18 0.19 12.87 -9.85
CA ALA A 18 0.72 13.08 -11.18
C ALA A 18 0.88 14.58 -11.44
N SER A 19 2.00 14.93 -12.06
CA SER A 19 2.30 16.28 -12.52
C SER A 19 2.67 16.26 -13.98
N LEU A 20 1.97 17.05 -14.78
CA LEU A 20 2.31 17.32 -16.17
C LEU A 20 2.74 18.78 -16.27
N LEU A 21 3.93 19.03 -16.79
CA LEU A 21 4.50 20.37 -16.88
C LEU A 21 4.60 20.77 -18.34
N GLN A 22 4.10 21.96 -18.68
CA GLN A 22 4.25 22.62 -19.98
C GLN A 22 4.04 21.69 -21.21
N PRO A 23 2.89 21.00 -21.33
CA PRO A 23 2.59 20.22 -22.53
C PRO A 23 2.54 21.14 -23.77
N LYS A 24 3.07 20.64 -24.90
CA LYS A 24 3.01 21.32 -26.21
C LYS A 24 1.92 20.77 -27.14
N GLU A 25 1.32 19.66 -26.73
CA GLU A 25 0.25 18.94 -27.41
C GLU A 25 -0.63 18.27 -26.34
N THR A 26 -1.80 17.78 -26.73
CA THR A 26 -2.63 16.99 -25.82
C THR A 26 -1.96 15.66 -25.52
N LEU A 27 -1.69 15.40 -24.24
CA LEU A 27 -1.05 14.17 -23.78
C LEU A 27 -2.03 13.31 -23.00
N VAL A 28 -2.02 12.01 -23.27
CA VAL A 28 -2.73 10.98 -22.52
C VAL A 28 -1.73 10.24 -21.63
N MET A 29 -1.88 10.38 -20.32
CA MET A 29 -1.13 9.65 -19.31
C MET A 29 -1.94 8.43 -18.86
N THR A 30 -1.40 7.25 -19.10
CA THR A 30 -1.95 5.97 -18.65
C THR A 30 -1.04 5.38 -17.58
N ILE A 31 -1.61 5.12 -16.41
CA ILE A 31 -0.94 4.48 -15.30
C ILE A 31 -1.52 3.09 -15.12
N SER A 32 -0.68 2.08 -15.13
CA SER A 32 -1.08 0.68 -14.96
C SER A 32 -0.21 -0.07 -13.97
N LEU A 33 -0.81 -1.07 -13.36
CA LEU A 33 -0.17 -2.03 -12.48
C LEU A 33 -0.08 -3.35 -13.24
N ILE A 34 1.14 -3.81 -13.47
CA ILE A 34 1.45 -5.03 -14.20
C ILE A 34 1.69 -6.13 -13.16
N GLY A 35 0.72 -7.04 -13.07
CA GLY A 35 0.85 -8.29 -12.31
C GLY A 35 1.33 -9.44 -13.19
N ASP A 36 1.33 -10.65 -12.62
CA ASP A 36 1.89 -11.85 -13.24
C ASP A 36 1.18 -12.26 -14.55
N GLU A 37 -0.16 -12.11 -14.61
CA GLU A 37 -0.95 -12.54 -15.78
C GLU A 37 -1.80 -11.43 -16.41
N GLN A 38 -1.97 -10.28 -15.73
CA GLN A 38 -2.84 -9.19 -16.18
C GLN A 38 -2.26 -7.83 -15.84
N SER A 39 -2.47 -6.88 -16.76
CA SER A 39 -2.25 -5.45 -16.51
C SER A 39 -3.58 -4.80 -16.12
N LYS A 40 -3.60 -4.08 -15.00
CA LYS A 40 -4.75 -3.30 -14.55
C LYS A 40 -4.46 -1.82 -14.71
N ILE A 41 -5.28 -1.10 -15.47
CA ILE A 41 -5.20 0.36 -15.54
C ILE A 41 -5.74 0.94 -14.24
N LEU A 42 -4.94 1.81 -13.61
CA LEU A 42 -5.28 2.50 -12.36
C LEU A 42 -5.80 3.91 -12.61
N LEU A 43 -5.22 4.60 -13.60
CA LEU A 43 -5.59 5.96 -13.98
C LEU A 43 -5.35 6.15 -15.48
N GLN A 44 -6.25 6.88 -16.12
CA GLN A 44 -6.01 7.43 -17.44
C GLN A 44 -6.47 8.89 -17.43
N GLU A 45 -5.55 9.80 -17.74
CA GLU A 45 -5.79 11.24 -17.71
C GLU A 45 -5.30 11.88 -19.00
N SER A 46 -6.11 12.79 -19.55
CA SER A 46 -5.79 13.53 -20.77
C SER A 46 -5.75 15.02 -20.45
N SER A 47 -4.67 15.69 -20.84
CA SER A 47 -4.53 17.13 -20.64
C SER A 47 -3.64 17.76 -21.69
N ASP A 48 -4.03 18.94 -22.14
CA ASP A 48 -3.27 19.90 -22.94
C ASP A 48 -2.74 21.07 -22.09
N GLN A 49 -3.00 21.06 -20.77
CA GLN A 49 -2.53 22.06 -19.81
C GLN A 49 -1.68 21.43 -18.70
N GLU A 50 -0.85 22.28 -18.07
CA GLU A 50 -0.10 21.92 -16.87
C GLU A 50 -1.06 21.60 -15.71
N PHE A 51 -0.73 20.55 -14.94
CA PHE A 51 -1.48 20.20 -13.74
C PHE A 51 -0.61 19.50 -12.70
N HIS A 52 -1.05 19.60 -11.45
CA HIS A 52 -0.63 18.73 -10.35
C HIS A 52 -1.88 18.22 -9.64
N ARG A 53 -2.15 16.91 -9.74
CA ARG A 53 -3.36 16.30 -9.16
C ARG A 53 -3.00 14.98 -8.52
N CYS A 54 -3.79 14.61 -7.52
CA CYS A 54 -3.66 13.32 -6.88
C CYS A 54 -4.97 12.54 -6.97
N PHE A 55 -4.82 11.24 -7.13
CA PHE A 55 -5.90 10.32 -7.43
C PHE A 55 -5.86 9.20 -6.39
N GLN A 56 -7.03 8.86 -5.88
CA GLN A 56 -7.20 7.71 -5.01
C GLN A 56 -7.57 6.49 -5.86
N PHE A 57 -7.00 5.35 -5.51
CA PHE A 57 -7.34 4.07 -6.10
C PHE A 57 -7.35 2.99 -5.04
N GLN A 58 -8.15 1.95 -5.28
CA GLN A 58 -8.19 0.77 -4.40
C GLN A 58 -7.08 -0.21 -4.80
N ALA A 59 -6.16 -0.46 -3.87
CA ALA A 59 -5.09 -1.42 -4.06
C ALA A 59 -5.65 -2.85 -4.21
N PRO A 60 -5.09 -3.68 -5.12
CA PRO A 60 -5.55 -5.06 -5.26
C PRO A 60 -5.35 -5.87 -3.97
N GLN A 61 -6.18 -6.89 -3.80
CA GLN A 61 -6.00 -7.89 -2.76
C GLN A 61 -4.87 -8.85 -3.13
N VAL A 62 -4.04 -9.21 -2.16
CA VAL A 62 -2.98 -10.21 -2.30
C VAL A 62 -2.92 -11.06 -1.03
N GLU A 63 -2.71 -12.37 -1.19
CA GLU A 63 -2.59 -13.31 -0.06
C GLU A 63 -1.20 -13.24 0.61
N SER A 64 -0.18 -12.89 -0.17
CA SER A 64 1.21 -12.76 0.27
C SER A 64 1.83 -11.50 -0.32
N ALA A 65 2.95 -11.05 0.23
CA ALA A 65 3.65 -9.88 -0.29
C ALA A 65 4.13 -10.14 -1.72
N LYS A 66 3.70 -9.29 -2.66
CA LYS A 66 4.04 -9.39 -4.08
C LYS A 66 4.66 -8.09 -4.58
N VAL A 67 5.71 -8.21 -5.38
CA VAL A 67 6.31 -7.08 -6.09
C VAL A 67 5.69 -7.03 -7.49
N GLN A 68 5.16 -5.87 -7.86
CA GLN A 68 4.53 -5.63 -9.16
C GLN A 68 5.19 -4.44 -9.84
N ASN A 69 5.11 -4.39 -11.17
CA ASN A 69 5.63 -3.25 -11.93
C ASN A 69 4.51 -2.23 -12.11
N PHE A 70 4.76 -1.02 -11.63
CA PHE A 70 3.92 0.14 -11.87
C PHE A 70 4.45 0.86 -13.10
N LYS A 71 3.67 0.83 -14.19
CA LYS A 71 4.01 1.41 -15.48
C LYS A 71 3.26 2.72 -15.68
N VAL A 72 4.00 3.73 -16.12
CA VAL A 72 3.46 5.03 -16.53
C VAL A 72 3.80 5.20 -18.00
N GLU A 73 2.78 5.35 -18.83
CA GLU A 73 2.91 5.68 -20.24
C GLU A 73 2.30 7.06 -20.48
N VAL A 74 3.02 7.93 -21.17
CA VAL A 74 2.55 9.27 -21.58
C VAL A 74 2.65 9.34 -23.09
N ARG A 75 1.52 9.51 -23.75
CA ARG A 75 1.39 9.44 -25.20
C ARG A 75 0.70 10.69 -25.75
N GLY A 76 1.33 11.31 -26.74
CA GLY A 76 0.78 12.36 -27.60
C GLY A 76 0.87 11.95 -29.06
N GLU A 77 0.74 12.93 -29.95
CA GLU A 77 0.89 12.72 -31.39
C GLU A 77 2.37 12.54 -31.75
N MET A 78 3.24 13.40 -31.20
CA MET A 78 4.69 13.39 -31.45
C MET A 78 5.52 12.90 -30.25
N PHE A 79 4.90 12.71 -29.09
CA PHE A 79 5.58 12.30 -27.87
C PHE A 79 5.14 10.91 -27.38
N LEU A 80 6.11 10.07 -27.00
CA LEU A 80 5.86 8.83 -26.27
C LEU A 80 6.95 8.63 -25.22
N SER A 81 6.54 8.44 -23.98
CA SER A 81 7.44 8.13 -22.87
C SER A 81 6.82 7.04 -22.00
N THR A 82 7.65 6.10 -21.58
CA THR A 82 7.26 4.97 -20.76
C THR A 82 8.28 4.77 -19.65
N GLU A 83 7.82 4.67 -18.42
CA GLU A 83 8.63 4.41 -17.23
C GLU A 83 7.99 3.33 -16.38
N GLU A 84 8.81 2.47 -15.77
CA GLU A 84 8.37 1.40 -14.89
C GLU A 84 9.10 1.45 -13.54
N ARG A 85 8.36 1.23 -12.46
CA ARG A 85 8.90 1.15 -11.10
C ARG A 85 8.32 -0.03 -10.35
N LYS A 86 9.16 -0.71 -9.57
CA LYS A 86 8.72 -1.80 -8.70
C LYS A 86 8.02 -1.24 -7.47
N VAL A 87 6.82 -1.73 -7.20
CA VAL A 87 6.04 -1.45 -5.98
C VAL A 87 5.72 -2.76 -5.29
N MET A 88 5.77 -2.77 -3.96
CA MET A 88 5.41 -3.94 -3.15
C MET A 88 3.99 -3.77 -2.63
N ILE A 89 3.14 -4.75 -2.88
CA ILE A 89 1.81 -4.85 -2.29
C ILE A 89 1.86 -5.94 -1.23
N LYS A 90 1.55 -5.59 0.02
CA LYS A 90 1.58 -6.52 1.15
C LYS A 90 0.19 -6.71 1.76
N PRO A 91 -0.15 -7.91 2.23
CA PRO A 91 -1.39 -8.14 2.96
C PRO A 91 -1.52 -7.20 4.16
N TYR A 92 -2.75 -6.93 4.57
CA TYR A 92 -2.99 -6.29 5.86
C TYR A 92 -2.47 -7.18 6.98
N SER A 93 -1.53 -6.65 7.76
CA SER A 93 -0.90 -7.36 8.87
C SER A 93 -0.79 -6.41 10.06
N PRO A 94 -1.80 -6.41 10.96
CA PRO A 94 -1.75 -5.63 12.18
C PRO A 94 -0.72 -6.22 13.16
N MET A 95 -0.23 -5.39 14.07
CA MET A 95 0.76 -5.79 15.08
C MET A 95 0.09 -6.01 16.43
N THR A 96 0.36 -7.16 17.05
CA THR A 96 -0.14 -7.50 18.39
C THR A 96 0.97 -7.35 19.41
N PHE A 97 0.71 -6.57 20.45
CA PHE A 97 1.61 -6.33 21.57
C PHE A 97 1.05 -6.95 22.84
N ILE A 98 1.95 -7.55 23.63
CA ILE A 98 1.63 -8.11 24.95
C ILE A 98 2.43 -7.34 25.99
N GLN A 99 1.73 -6.86 27.01
CA GLN A 99 2.35 -6.21 28.16
C GLN A 99 1.89 -6.89 29.43
N THR A 100 2.83 -7.42 30.20
CA THR A 100 2.59 -7.97 31.52
C THR A 100 2.63 -6.88 32.60
N ASP A 101 2.02 -7.11 33.76
CA ASP A 101 2.06 -6.17 34.87
C ASP A 101 3.45 -6.09 35.51
N LYS A 102 4.27 -7.14 35.38
CA LYS A 102 5.66 -7.23 35.85
C LYS A 102 6.55 -7.97 34.86
N PRO A 103 7.87 -7.68 34.84
CA PRO A 103 8.83 -8.37 33.99
C PRO A 103 9.31 -9.73 34.55
N ILE A 104 9.20 -9.96 35.87
CA ILE A 104 9.68 -11.19 36.55
C ILE A 104 8.64 -11.65 37.57
N TYR A 105 8.42 -12.97 37.66
CA TYR A 105 7.48 -13.60 38.57
C TYR A 105 8.17 -14.69 39.40
N ASN A 106 7.78 -14.77 40.68
CA ASN A 106 8.12 -15.90 41.55
C ASN A 106 7.09 -17.03 41.37
N PRO A 107 7.45 -18.29 41.71
CA PRO A 107 6.51 -19.40 41.71
C PRO A 107 5.23 -19.10 42.50
N GLY A 108 4.08 -19.46 41.94
CA GLY A 108 2.75 -19.23 42.53
C GLY A 108 2.15 -17.84 42.30
N GLN A 109 2.88 -16.90 41.69
CA GLN A 109 2.31 -15.59 41.35
C GLN A 109 1.39 -15.66 40.13
N THR A 110 0.25 -14.95 40.21
CA THR A 110 -0.64 -14.75 39.07
C THR A 110 -0.11 -13.67 38.15
N VAL A 111 0.03 -13.99 36.85
CA VAL A 111 0.43 -13.05 35.80
C VAL A 111 -0.81 -12.29 35.31
N LYS A 112 -0.76 -10.96 35.31
CA LYS A 112 -1.76 -10.12 34.65
C LYS A 112 -1.14 -9.53 33.40
N PHE A 113 -1.89 -9.50 32.31
CA PHE A 113 -1.39 -8.96 31.05
C PHE A 113 -2.48 -8.25 30.27
N ARG A 114 -2.05 -7.44 29.31
CA ARG A 114 -2.88 -6.77 28.33
C ARG A 114 -2.39 -7.16 26.95
N VAL A 115 -3.34 -7.35 26.04
CA VAL A 115 -3.09 -7.61 24.63
C VAL A 115 -3.72 -6.47 23.85
N ILE A 116 -2.96 -5.86 22.95
CA ILE A 116 -3.43 -4.78 22.10
C ILE A 116 -2.98 -5.07 20.68
N THR A 117 -3.94 -5.07 19.75
CA THR A 117 -3.67 -5.18 18.32
C THR A 117 -3.83 -3.80 17.69
N LEU A 118 -2.82 -3.35 16.95
CA LEU A 118 -2.78 -2.05 16.28
C LEU A 118 -2.67 -2.24 14.77
N ASP A 119 -3.38 -1.41 14.01
CA ASP A 119 -3.23 -1.33 12.56
C ASP A 119 -1.95 -0.57 12.15
N THR A 120 -1.78 -0.38 10.85
CA THR A 120 -0.63 0.33 10.27
C THR A 120 -0.60 1.83 10.60
N ASN A 121 -1.71 2.40 11.08
CA ASN A 121 -1.84 3.76 11.57
C ASN A 121 -1.81 3.86 13.10
N PHE A 122 -1.41 2.78 13.79
CA PHE A 122 -1.40 2.67 15.25
C PHE A 122 -2.78 2.84 15.90
N SER A 123 -3.85 2.61 15.15
CA SER A 123 -5.21 2.62 15.67
C SER A 123 -5.58 1.23 16.22
N PRO A 124 -6.29 1.15 17.37
CA PRO A 124 -6.71 -0.13 17.92
C PRO A 124 -7.64 -0.90 16.97
N VAL A 125 -7.38 -2.20 16.83
CA VAL A 125 -8.17 -3.11 16.00
C VAL A 125 -8.91 -4.08 16.90
N ASN A 126 -10.23 -4.17 16.76
CA ASN A 126 -11.05 -5.15 17.47
C ASN A 126 -10.96 -6.51 16.78
N GLN A 127 -9.83 -7.19 16.97
CA GLN A 127 -9.59 -8.54 16.45
C GLN A 127 -9.51 -9.55 17.62
N PRO A 128 -10.18 -10.71 17.53
CA PRO A 128 -10.02 -11.76 18.53
C PRO A 128 -8.59 -12.30 18.52
N VAL A 129 -8.02 -12.50 19.70
CA VAL A 129 -6.68 -13.07 19.89
C VAL A 129 -6.80 -14.37 20.68
N SER A 130 -6.19 -15.43 20.18
CA SER A 130 -6.07 -16.71 20.89
C SER A 130 -4.83 -16.69 21.79
N VAL A 131 -4.98 -17.12 23.04
CA VAL A 131 -3.88 -17.28 24.00
C VAL A 131 -3.74 -18.76 24.31
N GLU A 132 -2.58 -19.34 23.99
CA GLU A 132 -2.30 -20.76 24.20
C GLU A 132 -1.24 -20.96 25.28
N ASN A 133 -1.42 -22.01 26.08
CA ASN A 133 -0.42 -22.40 27.08
C ASN A 133 0.67 -23.22 26.40
N VAL A 134 1.89 -22.68 26.35
CA VAL A 134 3.06 -23.44 25.89
C VAL A 134 3.63 -24.20 27.09
N GLN A 135 3.53 -25.53 27.06
CA GLN A 135 4.23 -26.39 28.01
C GLN A 135 5.59 -26.76 27.43
N TYR A 136 6.66 -26.54 28.21
CA TYR A 136 8.04 -26.91 27.88
C TYR A 136 8.44 -28.18 28.61
#